data_AF-A0A7G8HH93-F1
#
_entry.id   AF-A0A7G8HH93-F1
#
_cell.length_a   1.000
_cell.length_b   1.000
_cell.length_c   1.000
_cell.angle_alpha   90.00
_cell.angle_beta   90.00
_cell.angle_gamma   90.00
#
_symmetry.space_group_name_H-M   'P 1'
#
loop_
_entity.id
_entity.type
_entity.pdbx_description
1 polymer ?
#
loop_
_entity_poly.entity_id
_entity_poly.type
_entity_poly.pdbx_seq_one_letter_code
_entity_poly.pdbx_strand_id
1 'polypeptide(L)'
;MSSLRALPAALALGLALAACQSAEKKAATDEVKVAKGVEAVCAAQADVDAAVFAVNALTPESTVADAEKAGEKLNTALSSLNKAEDQLTKAEVKEYRDQVEIFRQAVDEVSKNKNLTLAEAAEQLKGKAAPVVAAREQLAATTVCVAVEDDSMKDDSMKDDSMKDGADQDPS
;
A
#
# COMPACT_ATOMS: atom_id res chain seq x y z
N MET A 1 -1.69 -51.21 -33.01
CA MET A 1 -0.46 -51.11 -32.19
C MET A 1 -0.61 -49.91 -31.28
N SER A 2 -0.35 -50.13 -30.01
CA SER A 2 -0.63 -49.25 -28.88
C SER A 2 0.21 -47.97 -28.87
N SER A 3 -0.41 -46.89 -28.40
CA SER A 3 0.26 -46.04 -27.40
C SER A 3 -0.79 -45.31 -26.57
N LEU A 4 -1.07 -45.91 -25.41
CA LEU A 4 -1.64 -45.25 -24.24
C LEU A 4 -0.66 -44.17 -23.79
N ARG A 5 -1.11 -42.92 -23.74
CA ARG A 5 -0.52 -41.91 -22.87
C ARG A 5 -1.63 -41.37 -21.98
N ALA A 6 -1.73 -41.99 -20.81
CA ALA A 6 -2.44 -41.43 -19.67
C ALA A 6 -1.79 -40.09 -19.33
N LEU A 7 -2.59 -39.02 -19.34
CA LEU A 7 -2.28 -37.80 -18.60
C LEU A 7 -3.26 -37.68 -17.44
N PRO A 8 -2.78 -37.22 -16.27
CA PRO A 8 -3.44 -37.44 -15.00
C PRO A 8 -4.70 -36.60 -14.88
N ALA A 9 -5.65 -37.13 -14.13
CA ALA A 9 -6.76 -36.39 -13.56
C ALA A 9 -6.26 -35.10 -12.91
N ALA A 10 -6.40 -33.98 -13.61
CA ALA A 10 -6.35 -32.67 -12.99
C ALA A 10 -7.59 -32.59 -12.10
N LEU A 11 -7.34 -32.72 -10.80
CA LEU A 11 -8.29 -32.54 -9.71
C LEU A 11 -9.16 -31.30 -9.99
N ALA A 12 -10.41 -31.55 -10.35
CA ALA A 12 -11.50 -30.60 -10.17
C ALA A 12 -11.73 -30.42 -8.66
N LEU A 13 -10.85 -29.66 -8.00
CA LEU A 13 -11.15 -29.05 -6.72
C LEU A 13 -12.06 -27.86 -7.02
N GLY A 14 -13.36 -28.16 -7.06
CA GLY A 14 -14.41 -27.16 -7.01
C GLY A 14 -14.28 -26.36 -5.72
N LEU A 15 -13.50 -25.27 -5.78
CA LEU A 15 -13.60 -24.19 -4.82
C LEU A 15 -14.89 -23.44 -5.15
N ALA A 16 -15.93 -23.76 -4.41
CA ALA A 16 -17.10 -22.92 -4.27
C ALA A 16 -16.71 -21.59 -3.59
N LEU A 17 -15.94 -20.74 -4.30
CA LEU A 17 -15.72 -19.34 -3.96
C LEU A 17 -16.77 -18.46 -4.64
N ALA A 18 -18.04 -18.85 -4.60
CA ALA A 18 -19.10 -18.02 -5.17
C ALA A 18 -19.42 -16.79 -4.32
N ALA A 19 -18.76 -16.60 -3.16
CA ALA A 19 -19.00 -15.46 -2.25
C ALA A 19 -17.76 -14.57 -1.96
N CYS A 20 -16.52 -14.97 -2.28
CA CYS A 20 -15.32 -14.14 -2.05
C CYS A 20 -14.80 -13.41 -3.30
N GLN A 21 -15.45 -13.63 -4.45
CA GLN A 21 -14.98 -13.10 -5.74
C GLN A 21 -14.97 -11.58 -5.84
N SER A 22 -15.70 -10.84 -5.01
CA SER A 22 -15.77 -9.38 -5.15
C SER A 22 -14.48 -8.71 -4.69
N ALA A 23 -13.95 -9.07 -3.52
CA ALA A 23 -12.74 -8.46 -2.97
C ALA A 23 -11.49 -8.90 -3.75
N GLU A 24 -11.37 -10.20 -4.06
CA GLU A 24 -10.25 -10.73 -4.85
C GLU A 24 -10.23 -10.17 -6.29
N LYS A 25 -11.39 -9.99 -6.94
CA LYS A 25 -11.46 -9.29 -8.24
C LYS A 25 -11.15 -7.80 -8.12
N LYS A 26 -11.52 -7.17 -6.99
CA LYS A 26 -11.25 -5.75 -6.74
C LYS A 26 -9.75 -5.50 -6.58
N ALA A 27 -9.06 -6.35 -5.81
CA ALA A 27 -7.61 -6.36 -5.70
C ALA A 27 -6.92 -6.57 -7.05
N ALA A 28 -7.30 -7.60 -7.82
CA ALA A 28 -6.74 -7.79 -9.17
C ALA A 28 -6.99 -6.59 -10.11
N THR A 29 -8.14 -5.92 -9.97
CA THR A 29 -8.45 -4.70 -10.74
C THR A 29 -7.59 -3.52 -10.32
N ASP A 30 -7.28 -3.41 -9.04
CA ASP A 30 -6.50 -2.33 -8.47
C ASP A 30 -5.00 -2.48 -8.76
N GLU A 31 -4.46 -3.70 -8.73
CA GLU A 31 -3.11 -4.00 -9.23
C GLU A 31 -2.93 -3.54 -10.69
N VAL A 32 -3.94 -3.77 -11.55
CA VAL A 32 -3.94 -3.26 -12.94
C VAL A 32 -4.00 -1.73 -12.99
N LYS A 33 -4.72 -1.08 -12.09
CA LYS A 33 -4.75 0.40 -12.03
C LYS A 33 -3.43 0.97 -11.58
N VAL A 34 -2.76 0.32 -10.64
CA VAL A 34 -1.41 0.66 -10.21
C VAL A 34 -0.45 0.59 -11.39
N ALA A 35 -0.43 -0.53 -12.12
CA ALA A 35 0.43 -0.68 -13.30
C ALA A 35 0.18 0.41 -14.36
N LYS A 36 -1.10 0.69 -14.66
CA LYS A 36 -1.47 1.79 -15.57
C LYS A 36 -1.09 3.18 -15.03
N GLY A 37 -1.15 3.36 -13.71
CA GLY A 37 -0.71 4.59 -13.05
C GLY A 37 0.79 4.81 -13.23
N VAL A 38 1.59 3.75 -13.08
CA VAL A 38 3.04 3.79 -13.34
C VAL A 38 3.33 4.15 -14.80
N GLU A 39 2.66 3.51 -15.75
CA GLU A 39 2.78 3.84 -17.17
C GLU A 39 2.44 5.32 -17.45
N ALA A 40 1.38 5.85 -16.83
CA ALA A 40 0.98 7.24 -16.98
C ALA A 40 2.02 8.22 -16.39
N VAL A 41 2.62 7.90 -15.23
CA VAL A 41 3.72 8.69 -14.64
C VAL A 41 4.92 8.68 -15.57
N CYS A 42 5.33 7.52 -16.09
CA CYS A 42 6.46 7.44 -17.02
C CYS A 42 6.22 8.25 -18.31
N ALA A 43 4.99 8.22 -18.86
CA ALA A 43 4.64 9.02 -20.02
C ALA A 43 4.71 10.54 -19.70
N ALA A 44 4.18 10.96 -18.56
CA ALA A 44 4.23 12.36 -18.14
C ALA A 44 5.65 12.84 -17.84
N GLN A 45 6.53 11.97 -17.32
CA GLN A 45 7.95 12.28 -17.15
C GLN A 45 8.64 12.52 -18.49
N ALA A 46 8.36 11.69 -19.50
CA ALA A 46 8.89 11.90 -20.84
C ALA A 46 8.43 13.25 -21.45
N ASP A 47 7.20 13.67 -21.18
CA ASP A 47 6.71 14.99 -21.57
C ASP A 47 7.43 16.13 -20.84
N VAL A 48 7.72 15.97 -19.55
CA VAL A 48 8.52 16.94 -18.78
C VAL A 48 9.92 17.04 -19.34
N ASP A 49 10.59 15.91 -19.62
CA ASP A 49 11.92 15.89 -20.21
C ASP A 49 11.94 16.61 -21.57
N ALA A 50 10.97 16.31 -22.43
CA ALA A 50 10.82 16.97 -23.72
C ALA A 50 10.61 18.49 -23.57
N ALA A 51 9.81 18.93 -22.59
CA ALA A 51 9.60 20.35 -22.31
C ALA A 51 10.87 21.03 -21.76
N VAL A 52 11.62 20.36 -20.88
CA VAL A 52 12.92 20.83 -20.38
C VAL A 52 13.92 20.97 -21.53
N PHE A 53 13.98 20.00 -22.45
CA PHE A 53 14.81 20.11 -23.66
C PHE A 53 14.41 21.31 -24.52
N ALA A 54 13.11 21.57 -24.69
CA ALA A 54 12.64 22.71 -25.47
C ALA A 54 13.02 24.06 -24.83
N VAL A 55 12.97 24.16 -23.49
CA VAL A 55 13.44 25.34 -22.76
C VAL A 55 14.97 25.48 -22.90
N ASN A 56 15.71 24.38 -22.79
CA ASN A 56 17.18 24.39 -22.90
C ASN A 56 17.67 24.66 -24.34
N ALA A 57 16.83 24.45 -25.34
CA ALA A 57 17.13 24.75 -26.74
C ALA A 57 16.93 26.23 -27.11
N LEU A 58 16.45 27.07 -26.18
CA LEU A 58 16.39 28.52 -26.38
C LEU A 58 17.80 29.10 -26.56
N THR A 59 17.91 30.06 -27.46
CA THR A 59 19.16 30.70 -27.86
C THR A 59 19.07 32.22 -27.68
N PRO A 60 20.18 32.97 -27.73
CA PRO A 60 20.13 34.44 -27.73
C PRO A 60 19.29 35.04 -28.87
N GLU A 61 19.11 34.32 -29.96
CA GLU A 61 18.26 34.70 -31.10
C GLU A 61 16.76 34.40 -30.88
N SER A 62 16.42 33.63 -29.85
CA SER A 62 15.03 33.32 -29.50
C SER A 62 14.30 34.55 -28.98
N THR A 63 12.99 34.61 -29.24
CA THR A 63 12.15 35.71 -28.79
C THR A 63 11.58 35.47 -27.40
N VAL A 64 11.07 36.53 -26.76
CA VAL A 64 10.31 36.40 -25.50
C VAL A 64 9.09 35.48 -25.68
N ALA A 65 8.41 35.55 -26.84
CA ALA A 65 7.28 34.68 -27.13
C ALA A 65 7.67 33.19 -27.23
N ASP A 66 8.88 32.89 -27.72
CA ASP A 66 9.38 31.51 -27.74
C ASP A 66 9.64 30.99 -26.32
N ALA A 67 10.20 31.85 -25.46
CA ALA A 67 10.43 31.53 -24.06
C ALA A 67 9.11 31.32 -23.29
N GLU A 68 8.11 32.19 -23.50
CA GLU A 68 6.77 32.05 -22.92
C GLU A 68 6.13 30.72 -23.34
N LYS A 69 6.16 30.39 -24.64
CA LYS A 69 5.62 29.14 -25.17
C LYS A 69 6.33 27.90 -24.61
N ALA A 70 7.66 27.95 -24.45
CA ALA A 70 8.41 26.85 -23.85
C ALA A 70 8.07 26.69 -22.35
N GLY A 71 7.92 27.80 -21.64
CA GLY A 71 7.49 27.82 -20.23
C GLY A 71 6.07 27.30 -20.04
N GLU A 72 5.12 27.68 -20.88
CA GLU A 72 3.74 27.15 -20.85
C GLU A 72 3.69 25.64 -21.07
N LYS A 73 4.49 25.13 -22.00
CA LYS A 73 4.63 23.68 -22.23
C LYS A 73 5.19 22.96 -21.01
N LEU A 74 6.24 23.50 -20.39
CA LEU A 74 6.82 22.93 -19.17
C LEU A 74 5.80 22.91 -18.02
N ASN A 75 5.08 24.02 -17.80
CA ASN A 75 4.04 24.11 -16.77
C ASN A 75 2.91 23.09 -17.01
N THR A 76 2.53 22.89 -18.27
CA THR A 76 1.51 21.89 -18.65
C THR A 76 2.01 20.47 -18.38
N ALA A 77 3.26 20.15 -18.77
CA ALA A 77 3.86 18.85 -18.53
C ALA A 77 3.97 18.54 -17.02
N LEU A 78 4.43 19.51 -16.22
CA LEU A 78 4.49 19.38 -14.76
C LEU A 78 3.11 19.20 -14.13
N SER A 79 2.08 19.92 -14.60
CA SER A 79 0.71 19.73 -14.13
C SER A 79 0.18 18.32 -14.44
N SER A 80 0.51 17.78 -15.62
CA SER A 80 0.15 16.41 -16.00
C SER A 80 0.88 15.37 -15.16
N LEU A 81 2.18 15.57 -14.90
CA LEU A 81 2.97 14.70 -14.03
C LEU A 81 2.38 14.63 -12.62
N ASN A 82 2.12 15.79 -11.99
CA ASN A 82 1.51 15.85 -10.66
C ASN A 82 0.17 15.11 -10.61
N LYS A 83 -0.68 15.27 -11.65
CA LYS A 83 -1.95 14.54 -11.72
C LYS A 83 -1.75 13.04 -11.85
N ALA A 84 -0.76 12.58 -12.62
CA ALA A 84 -0.46 11.17 -12.76
C ALA A 84 0.04 10.56 -11.44
N GLU A 85 0.95 11.26 -10.74
CA GLU A 85 1.48 10.86 -9.43
C GLU A 85 0.38 10.80 -8.36
N ASP A 86 -0.53 11.77 -8.33
CA ASP A 86 -1.69 11.78 -7.43
C ASP A 86 -2.61 10.56 -7.66
N GLN A 87 -2.83 10.19 -8.92
CA GLN A 87 -3.66 9.04 -9.26
C GLN A 87 -2.96 7.72 -8.95
N LEU A 88 -1.65 7.63 -9.22
CA LEU A 88 -0.85 6.47 -8.84
C LEU A 88 -0.88 6.25 -7.33
N THR A 89 -0.59 7.29 -6.54
CA THR A 89 -0.62 7.23 -5.07
C THR A 89 -1.98 6.75 -4.55
N LYS A 90 -3.08 7.27 -5.10
CA LYS A 90 -4.44 6.82 -4.75
C LYS A 90 -4.67 5.34 -5.08
N ALA A 91 -4.15 4.88 -6.23
CA ALA A 91 -4.26 3.48 -6.62
C ALA A 91 -3.44 2.56 -5.71
N GLU A 92 -2.19 2.92 -5.39
CA GLU A 92 -1.31 2.14 -4.51
C GLU A 92 -1.88 2.01 -3.09
N VAL A 93 -2.36 3.12 -2.52
CA VAL A 93 -3.00 3.12 -1.20
C VAL A 93 -4.29 2.29 -1.23
N LYS A 94 -5.09 2.39 -2.30
CA LYS A 94 -6.33 1.62 -2.43
C LYS A 94 -6.06 0.12 -2.53
N GLU A 95 -5.08 -0.29 -3.34
CA GLU A 95 -4.70 -1.69 -3.47
C GLU A 95 -4.26 -2.27 -2.13
N TYR A 96 -3.36 -1.58 -1.41
CA TYR A 96 -2.95 -2.01 -0.08
C TYR A 96 -4.14 -2.17 0.88
N ARG A 97 -5.08 -1.21 0.90
CA ARG A 97 -6.27 -1.29 1.75
C ARG A 97 -7.18 -2.46 1.38
N ASP A 98 -7.36 -2.72 0.09
CA ASP A 98 -8.19 -3.82 -0.39
C ASP A 98 -7.57 -5.17 -0.04
N GLN A 99 -6.24 -5.32 -0.16
CA GLN A 99 -5.52 -6.52 0.29
C GLN A 99 -5.60 -6.73 1.81
N VAL A 100 -5.47 -5.65 2.60
CA VAL A 100 -5.65 -5.72 4.06
C VAL A 100 -7.07 -6.16 4.43
N GLU A 101 -8.09 -5.67 3.71
CA GLU A 101 -9.48 -6.09 3.93
C GLU A 101 -9.68 -7.59 3.64
N ILE A 102 -9.13 -8.08 2.53
CA ILE A 102 -9.15 -9.52 2.18
C ILE A 102 -8.46 -10.34 3.28
N PHE A 103 -7.29 -9.91 3.73
CA PHE A 103 -6.57 -10.61 4.79
C PHE A 103 -7.35 -10.60 6.11
N ARG A 104 -7.99 -9.48 6.46
CA ARG A 104 -8.85 -9.40 7.66
C ARG A 104 -10.03 -10.37 7.56
N GLN A 105 -10.69 -10.46 6.40
CA GLN A 105 -11.77 -11.42 6.19
C GLN A 105 -11.28 -12.86 6.37
N ALA A 106 -10.09 -13.21 5.87
CA ALA A 106 -9.49 -14.52 6.09
C ALA A 106 -9.19 -14.80 7.58
N VAL A 107 -8.70 -13.81 8.32
CA VAL A 107 -8.52 -13.91 9.79
C VAL A 107 -9.86 -14.16 10.50
N ASP A 108 -10.90 -13.43 10.11
CA ASP A 108 -12.25 -13.59 10.67
C ASP A 108 -12.82 -14.98 10.37
N GLU A 109 -12.60 -15.53 9.18
CA GLU A 109 -13.04 -16.88 8.80
C GLU A 109 -12.30 -17.96 9.59
N VAL A 110 -10.97 -17.87 9.67
CA VAL A 110 -10.14 -18.82 10.42
C VAL A 110 -10.49 -18.79 11.91
N SER A 111 -10.69 -17.61 12.50
CA SER A 111 -11.01 -17.46 13.94
C SER A 111 -12.36 -18.09 14.32
N LYS A 112 -13.32 -18.15 13.38
CA LYS A 112 -14.62 -18.78 13.59
C LYS A 112 -14.58 -20.29 13.42
N ASN A 113 -13.54 -20.82 12.77
CA ASN A 113 -13.40 -22.24 12.49
C ASN A 113 -12.74 -22.99 13.64
N LYS A 114 -13.56 -23.57 14.52
CA LYS A 114 -13.12 -24.34 15.69
C LYS A 114 -12.45 -25.68 15.36
N ASN A 115 -12.47 -26.10 14.10
CA ASN A 115 -11.93 -27.39 13.67
C ASN A 115 -10.49 -27.29 13.15
N LEU A 116 -9.95 -26.08 12.99
CA LEU A 116 -8.56 -25.89 12.56
C LEU A 116 -7.62 -25.96 13.76
N THR A 117 -6.51 -26.65 13.57
CA THR A 117 -5.35 -26.52 14.44
C THR A 117 -4.67 -25.16 14.20
N LEU A 118 -3.87 -24.71 15.17
CA LEU A 118 -3.09 -23.48 15.02
C LEU A 118 -2.15 -23.53 13.81
N ALA A 119 -1.58 -24.70 13.50
CA ALA A 119 -0.70 -24.87 12.35
C ALA A 119 -1.45 -24.71 11.01
N GLU A 120 -2.64 -25.29 10.89
CA GLU A 120 -3.47 -25.16 9.68
C GLU A 120 -4.00 -23.73 9.50
N ALA A 121 -4.41 -23.09 10.60
CA ALA A 121 -4.78 -21.68 10.63
C ALA A 121 -3.63 -20.80 10.15
N ALA A 122 -2.41 -21.02 10.66
CA ALA A 122 -1.23 -20.25 10.27
C ALA A 122 -0.87 -20.42 8.79
N GLU A 123 -0.92 -21.64 8.26
CA GLU A 123 -0.65 -21.89 6.83
C GLU A 123 -1.68 -21.19 5.93
N GLN A 124 -2.97 -21.22 6.28
CA GLN A 124 -4.01 -20.50 5.53
C GLN A 124 -3.79 -18.98 5.54
N LEU A 125 -3.47 -18.42 6.70
CA LEU A 125 -3.24 -16.98 6.83
C LEU A 125 -1.94 -16.55 6.12
N LYS A 126 -0.88 -17.35 6.17
CA LYS A 126 0.38 -17.04 5.50
C LYS A 126 0.21 -16.88 3.99
N GLY A 127 -0.59 -17.74 3.36
CA GLY A 127 -0.92 -17.62 1.93
C GLY A 127 -1.67 -16.32 1.60
N LYS A 128 -2.49 -15.81 2.53
CA LYS A 128 -3.26 -14.57 2.36
C LYS A 128 -2.49 -13.31 2.78
N ALA A 129 -1.43 -13.44 3.58
CA ALA A 129 -0.58 -12.33 3.99
C ALA A 129 0.40 -11.87 2.90
N ALA A 130 0.83 -12.77 2.01
CA ALA A 130 1.83 -12.45 0.99
C ALA A 130 1.42 -11.28 0.05
N PRO A 131 0.17 -11.20 -0.46
CA PRO A 131 -0.28 -10.05 -1.25
C PRO A 131 -0.27 -8.73 -0.46
N VAL A 132 -0.62 -8.77 0.84
CA VAL A 132 -0.57 -7.58 1.71
C VAL A 132 0.85 -7.06 1.86
N VAL A 133 1.81 -7.96 2.05
CA VAL A 133 3.23 -7.61 2.18
C VAL A 133 3.75 -7.00 0.88
N ALA A 134 3.42 -7.60 -0.28
CA ALA A 134 3.82 -7.07 -1.58
C ALA A 134 3.26 -5.67 -1.83
N ALA A 135 1.96 -5.44 -1.60
CA ALA A 135 1.34 -4.13 -1.76
C ALA A 135 1.94 -3.08 -0.78
N ARG A 136 2.29 -3.49 0.44
CA ARG A 136 2.98 -2.64 1.42
C ARG A 136 4.38 -2.26 0.95
N GLU A 137 5.16 -3.21 0.46
CA GLU A 137 6.52 -2.97 -0.01
C GLU A 137 6.52 -2.02 -1.20
N GLN A 138 5.56 -2.16 -2.11
CA GLN A 138 5.40 -1.24 -3.21
C GLN A 138 5.08 0.18 -2.75
N LEU A 139 4.11 0.33 -1.84
CA LEU A 139 3.75 1.65 -1.27
C LEU A 139 4.92 2.28 -0.49
N ALA A 140 5.72 1.47 0.20
CA ALA A 140 6.90 1.93 0.93
C ALA A 140 8.06 2.34 0.02
N ALA A 141 8.14 1.82 -1.20
CA ALA A 141 9.15 2.22 -2.17
C ALA A 141 8.93 3.67 -2.67
N THR A 142 7.68 4.14 -2.66
CA THR A 142 7.29 5.49 -3.10
C THR A 142 7.05 6.46 -1.95
N THR A 143 6.87 5.95 -0.73
CA THR A 143 6.52 6.76 0.46
C THR A 143 7.54 6.63 1.59
N VAL A 144 8.07 7.76 2.05
CA VAL A 144 8.90 7.81 3.26
C VAL A 144 8.02 8.01 4.50
N CYS A 145 7.88 6.99 5.35
CA CYS A 145 7.24 7.12 6.66
C CYS A 145 8.26 7.58 7.70
N VAL A 146 8.09 8.79 8.25
CA VAL A 146 8.90 9.27 9.38
C VAL A 146 8.18 8.94 10.68
N ALA A 147 8.84 8.22 11.58
CA ALA A 147 8.32 8.01 12.93
C ALA A 147 8.39 9.33 13.70
N VAL A 148 7.24 9.87 14.10
CA VAL A 148 7.18 11.01 15.01
C VAL A 148 7.32 10.43 16.41
N GLU A 149 8.48 10.61 17.04
CA GLU A 149 8.65 10.26 18.45
C GLU A 149 7.83 11.24 19.29
N ASP A 150 6.82 10.72 19.99
CA ASP A 150 5.99 11.50 20.90
C ASP A 150 6.73 11.63 22.24
N ASP A 151 7.53 12.69 22.38
CA ASP A 151 8.34 13.00 23.58
C ASP A 151 7.48 13.46 24.79
N SER A 152 6.16 13.33 24.73
CA SER A 152 5.21 13.86 25.72
C SER A 152 5.06 13.05 27.01
N MET A 153 5.85 11.98 27.23
CA MET A 153 5.79 11.15 28.45
C MET A 153 6.95 11.31 29.44
N LYS A 154 7.73 12.40 29.37
CA LYS A 154 8.75 12.73 30.40
C LYS A 154 8.22 13.72 31.45
N ASP A 155 7.18 13.38 32.21
CA ASP A 155 6.91 14.04 33.50
C ASP A 155 6.05 13.16 34.44
N ASP A 156 6.54 11.97 34.79
CA ASP A 156 6.00 11.15 35.89
C ASP A 156 7.11 10.78 36.88
N SER A 157 7.91 11.77 37.28
CA SER A 157 8.84 11.60 38.40
C SER A 157 8.68 12.70 39.45
N MET A 158 8.34 12.24 40.67
CA MET A 158 8.50 12.88 41.97
C MET A 158 7.25 13.53 42.59
N LYS A 159 6.54 12.72 43.39
CA LYS A 159 6.09 13.01 44.78
C LYS A 159 5.60 11.68 45.37
N ASP A 160 6.53 10.79 45.72
CA ASP A 160 7.11 10.66 47.07
C ASP A 160 6.03 10.42 48.15
N ASP A 161 5.91 9.13 48.47
CA ASP A 161 5.13 8.56 49.55
C ASP A 161 5.58 9.12 50.90
N SER A 162 4.64 9.70 51.65
CA SER A 162 4.79 9.88 53.10
C SER A 162 3.47 9.60 53.79
N MET A 163 3.20 8.30 53.95
CA MET A 163 2.30 7.80 54.99
C MET A 163 2.86 8.18 56.36
N LYS A 164 2.06 8.87 57.17
CA LYS A 164 2.31 9.04 58.61
C LYS A 164 1.01 8.82 59.36
N ASP A 165 0.59 7.57 59.44
CA ASP A 165 -0.39 7.09 60.42
C ASP A 165 0.35 6.30 61.51
N GLY A 166 0.11 6.67 62.76
CA GLY A 166 0.57 5.90 63.92
C GLY A 166 0.79 6.72 65.18
N ALA A 167 -0.29 7.01 65.91
CA ALA A 167 -0.27 7.07 67.38
C ALA A 167 -1.71 7.16 67.92
N ASP A 168 -2.37 6.01 68.07
CA ASP A 168 -3.35 5.82 69.15
C ASP A 168 -3.10 4.42 69.73
N GLN A 169 -2.72 4.40 71.01
CA GLN A 169 -2.48 3.20 71.80
C GLN A 169 -3.80 2.66 72.37
N ASP A 170 -3.88 1.33 72.39
CA ASP A 170 -4.98 0.48 72.85
C ASP A 170 -5.06 0.40 74.41
N PRO A 171 -5.90 -0.43 75.06
CA PRO A 171 -6.89 0.00 76.03
C PRO A 171 -6.58 -0.47 77.47
N SER A 172 -7.14 0.20 78.49
CA SER A 172 -7.53 -0.36 79.81
C SER A 172 -8.18 0.72 80.66
#